data_AF-A0A0P9I418-F1
#
_entry.id   AF-A0A0P9I418-F1
#
_cell.length_a   1.000
_cell.length_b   1.000
_cell.length_c   1.000
_cell.angle_alpha   90.00
_cell.angle_beta   90.00
_cell.angle_gamma   90.00
#
_symmetry.space_group_name_H-M   'P 1'
#
loop_
_entity.id
_entity.type
_entity.pdbx_description
1 polymer ?
#
loop_
_entity_poly.entity_id
_entity_poly.type
_entity_poly.pdbx_seq_one_letter_code
_entity_poly.pdbx_strand_id
1 'polypeptide(L)'
;MIIVATGFKPYDAEKKGQFKYGVCRNVIAGLEYERLCSPNGPTNGRIVRIDNGERPRSVAYILCVGSREVQNHSYCCRVGCINALKHVYLLKGQYGNEVDTYICYTDMRAVGRRAEEFYRRVRESEVNLIHGEPSEVRELPDRSLTIDVYDKATSKLLSITADLIVLEAGLEPETDLQKTLGISLGEDGFFKEAHPSLATNEAPIRGIFLAGTTQQPMNIAETVAHASAAAMKALISILK
;
A
#
# COMPACT_ATOMS: atom_id res chain seq x y z
N MET A 1 18.78 -26.83 3.19
CA MET A 1 18.41 -25.75 2.25
C MET A 1 17.15 -25.09 2.75
N ILE A 2 17.10 -23.76 2.79
CA ILE A 2 15.97 -23.01 3.34
C ILE A 2 15.63 -21.89 2.37
N ILE A 3 14.35 -21.74 2.00
CA ILE A 3 13.84 -20.56 1.29
C ILE A 3 13.00 -19.77 2.27
N VAL A 4 13.40 -18.53 2.54
CA VAL A 4 12.65 -17.58 3.36
C VAL A 4 11.67 -16.84 2.45
N ALA A 5 10.39 -16.95 2.77
CA ALA A 5 9.28 -16.34 2.03
C ALA A 5 8.19 -15.85 3.01
N THR A 6 8.60 -15.25 4.12
CA THR A 6 7.71 -14.87 5.23
C THR A 6 6.80 -13.68 4.91
N GLY A 7 7.04 -12.99 3.80
CA GLY A 7 6.19 -11.92 3.33
C GLY A 7 6.55 -10.57 3.94
N PHE A 8 5.55 -9.84 4.42
CA PHE A 8 5.66 -8.49 4.97
C PHE A 8 4.60 -8.29 6.07
N LYS A 9 4.77 -7.23 6.88
CA LYS A 9 3.73 -6.72 7.79
C LYS A 9 3.18 -5.40 7.22
N PRO A 10 1.87 -5.12 7.26
CA PRO A 10 1.36 -3.80 6.92
C PRO A 10 1.92 -2.75 7.89
N TYR A 11 2.24 -1.55 7.41
CA TYR A 11 2.62 -0.45 8.28
C TYR A 11 1.47 -0.12 9.24
N ASP A 12 1.82 -0.01 10.52
CA ASP A 12 0.89 0.41 11.56
C ASP A 12 0.57 1.91 11.42
N ALA A 13 -0.59 2.20 10.85
CA ALA A 13 -1.05 3.55 10.60
C ALA A 13 -1.37 4.34 11.89
N GLU A 14 -1.48 3.70 13.07
CA GLU A 14 -1.65 4.43 14.34
C GLU A 14 -0.43 5.30 14.68
N LYS A 15 0.76 4.88 14.23
CA LYS A 15 2.01 5.67 14.32
C LYS A 15 1.89 7.02 13.62
N LYS A 16 0.99 7.14 12.64
CA LYS A 16 0.63 8.39 11.96
C LYS A 16 -0.57 9.06 12.62
N GLY A 17 -0.37 9.51 13.86
CA GLY A 17 -1.43 10.11 14.69
C GLY A 17 -2.19 11.28 14.03
N GLN A 18 -1.58 11.99 13.07
CA GLN A 18 -2.25 13.03 12.29
C GLN A 18 -3.45 12.50 11.50
N PHE A 19 -3.44 11.24 11.05
CA PHE A 19 -4.53 10.66 10.28
C PHE A 19 -5.64 10.05 11.13
N LYS A 20 -5.48 10.00 12.46
CA LYS A 20 -6.52 9.53 13.40
C LYS A 20 -7.04 8.11 13.11
N TYR A 21 -6.22 7.26 12.50
CA TYR A 21 -6.51 5.83 12.39
C TYR A 21 -6.66 5.21 13.79
N GLY A 22 -7.64 4.32 13.96
CA GLY A 22 -8.01 3.75 15.26
C GLY A 22 -8.81 4.70 16.17
N VAL A 23 -8.90 5.99 15.84
CA VAL A 23 -9.66 7.00 16.61
C VAL A 23 -10.95 7.38 15.89
N CYS A 24 -10.86 7.75 14.62
CA CYS A 24 -12.00 8.07 13.77
C CYS A 24 -12.46 6.81 13.04
N ARG A 25 -13.72 6.38 13.24
CA ARG A 25 -14.23 5.10 12.70
C ARG A 25 -14.20 5.03 11.18
N ASN A 26 -14.35 6.16 10.51
CA ASN A 26 -14.36 6.25 9.04
C ASN A 26 -12.96 6.49 8.44
N VAL A 27 -11.89 6.39 9.24
CA VAL A 27 -10.52 6.29 8.74
C VAL A 27 -10.10 4.82 8.79
N ILE A 28 -9.85 4.22 7.65
CA ILE A 28 -9.48 2.80 7.54
C ILE A 28 -8.20 2.60 6.74
N ALA A 29 -7.52 1.49 6.96
CA ALA A 29 -6.38 1.07 6.17
C ALA A 29 -6.81 0.47 4.82
N GLY A 30 -5.95 0.56 3.82
CA GLY A 30 -6.20 0.00 2.48
C GLY A 30 -6.55 -1.49 2.52
N LEU A 31 -5.95 -2.28 3.43
CA LEU A 31 -6.28 -3.70 3.61
C LEU A 31 -7.69 -3.94 4.18
N GLU A 32 -8.18 -3.04 5.04
CA GLU A 32 -9.55 -3.11 5.53
C GLU A 32 -10.53 -2.78 4.39
N TYR A 33 -10.17 -1.80 3.56
CA TYR A 33 -10.92 -1.49 2.34
C TYR A 33 -10.97 -2.69 1.37
N GLU A 34 -9.88 -3.44 1.20
CA GLU A 34 -9.91 -4.70 0.43
C GLU A 34 -10.93 -5.71 1.00
N ARG A 35 -11.08 -5.77 2.32
CA ARG A 35 -12.11 -6.61 2.94
C ARG A 35 -13.51 -6.13 2.59
N LEU A 36 -13.76 -4.82 2.53
CA LEU A 36 -15.05 -4.28 2.05
C LEU A 36 -15.32 -4.64 0.60
N CYS A 37 -14.31 -4.54 -0.27
CA CYS A 37 -14.44 -4.88 -1.69
C CYS A 37 -14.63 -6.38 -1.96
N SER A 38 -14.23 -7.24 -1.03
CA SER A 38 -14.27 -8.69 -1.21
C SER A 38 -15.71 -9.23 -1.15
N PRO A 39 -16.15 -10.07 -2.11
CA PRO A 39 -17.47 -10.73 -2.05
C PRO A 39 -17.67 -11.59 -0.80
N ASN A 40 -16.59 -12.19 -0.29
CA ASN A 40 -16.57 -12.95 0.98
C ASN A 40 -16.08 -12.06 2.14
N GLY A 41 -16.23 -10.75 1.99
CA GLY A 41 -15.94 -9.72 2.97
C GLY A 41 -17.06 -9.53 3.99
N PRO A 42 -16.82 -8.78 5.07
CA PRO A 42 -17.85 -8.49 6.08
C PRO A 42 -19.08 -7.75 5.50
N THR A 43 -18.94 -7.09 4.35
CA THR A 43 -20.00 -6.31 3.70
C THR A 43 -20.48 -6.93 2.39
N ASN A 44 -20.10 -8.19 2.11
CA ASN A 44 -20.41 -8.92 0.88
C ASN A 44 -20.03 -8.16 -0.40
N GLY A 45 -18.87 -7.51 -0.39
CA GLY A 45 -18.34 -6.75 -1.52
C GLY A 45 -18.87 -5.31 -1.62
N ARG A 46 -19.76 -4.86 -0.74
CA ARG A 46 -20.28 -3.49 -0.76
C ARG A 46 -19.34 -2.53 -0.05
N ILE A 47 -19.00 -1.43 -0.72
CA ILE A 47 -18.18 -0.38 -0.13
C ILE A 47 -19.08 0.59 0.64
N VAL A 48 -18.94 0.62 1.96
CA VAL A 48 -19.82 1.39 2.85
C VAL A 48 -19.01 2.21 3.84
N ARG A 49 -19.63 3.22 4.43
CA ARG A 49 -19.13 3.88 5.63
C ARG A 49 -19.09 2.88 6.80
N ILE A 50 -18.07 2.98 7.64
CA ILE A 50 -17.86 2.03 8.75
C ILE A 50 -18.74 2.35 9.95
N ASP A 51 -19.05 3.63 10.17
CA ASP A 51 -19.84 4.07 11.31
C ASP A 51 -21.31 3.65 11.23
N ASN A 52 -21.92 3.71 10.03
CA ASN A 52 -23.36 3.47 9.85
C ASN A 52 -23.72 2.45 8.76
N GLY A 53 -22.77 1.96 7.96
CA GLY A 53 -23.02 0.98 6.90
C GLY A 53 -23.71 1.54 5.66
N GLU A 54 -23.89 2.86 5.57
CA GLU A 54 -24.48 3.52 4.42
C GLU A 54 -23.46 3.68 3.27
N ARG A 55 -23.97 3.97 2.08
CA ARG A 55 -23.14 4.31 0.92
C ARG A 55 -22.39 5.62 1.18
N PRO A 56 -21.05 5.69 0.99
CA PRO A 56 -20.32 6.94 1.06
C PRO A 56 -20.65 7.81 -0.16
N ARG A 57 -20.85 9.11 0.06
CA ARG A 57 -20.95 10.13 -1.00
C ARG A 57 -19.59 10.61 -1.46
N SER A 58 -18.57 10.48 -0.62
CA SER A 58 -17.19 10.85 -0.94
C SER A 58 -16.16 9.95 -0.25
N VAL A 59 -15.09 9.60 -0.97
CA VAL A 59 -13.98 8.79 -0.44
C VAL A 59 -12.64 9.43 -0.80
N ALA A 60 -11.76 9.62 0.19
CA ALA A 60 -10.41 10.12 -0.02
C ALA A 60 -9.36 9.04 0.29
N TYR A 61 -8.40 8.87 -0.61
CA TYR A 61 -7.28 7.93 -0.51
C TYR A 61 -6.01 8.71 -0.24
N ILE A 62 -5.31 8.38 0.86
CA ILE A 62 -4.06 9.02 1.25
C ILE A 62 -2.92 8.04 0.96
N LEU A 63 -2.02 8.44 0.07
CA LEU A 63 -0.91 7.60 -0.38
C LEU A 63 0.34 7.79 0.48
N CYS A 64 1.25 6.82 0.39
CA CYS A 64 2.55 6.84 1.04
C CYS A 64 2.49 6.88 2.58
N VAL A 65 1.41 6.38 3.20
CA VAL A 65 1.27 6.40 4.66
C VAL A 65 2.33 5.48 5.27
N GLY A 66 3.34 6.09 5.92
CA GLY A 66 4.47 5.36 6.50
C GLY A 66 5.52 4.92 5.47
N SER A 67 5.51 5.46 4.25
CA SER A 67 6.50 5.19 3.20
C SER A 67 7.03 6.48 2.59
N ARG A 68 8.27 6.48 2.13
CA ARG A 68 8.98 7.65 1.57
C ARG A 68 9.13 8.79 2.58
N GLU A 69 9.38 8.44 3.84
CA GLU A 69 9.53 9.36 4.95
C GLU A 69 10.78 9.06 5.73
N VAL A 70 11.55 10.10 6.07
CA VAL A 70 12.81 9.94 6.83
C VAL A 70 12.56 9.41 8.26
N GLN A 71 11.43 9.79 8.86
CA GLN A 71 11.08 9.40 10.24
C GLN A 71 10.49 7.99 10.34
N ASN A 72 10.09 7.40 9.21
CA ASN A 72 9.54 6.05 9.12
C ASN A 72 10.38 5.26 8.12
N HIS A 73 9.80 4.87 6.99
CA HIS A 73 10.47 4.11 5.94
C HIS A 73 10.84 5.02 4.79
N SER A 74 12.14 5.15 4.49
CA SER A 74 12.65 6.00 3.40
C SER A 74 12.32 5.46 2.01
N TYR A 75 11.96 4.19 1.90
CA TYR A 75 11.63 3.50 0.66
C TYR A 75 10.14 3.63 0.27
N CYS A 76 9.84 3.31 -0.98
CA CYS A 76 8.48 3.23 -1.49
C CYS A 76 7.93 1.81 -1.36
N CYS A 77 6.70 1.65 -0.88
CA CYS A 77 6.02 0.35 -0.78
C CYS A 77 5.66 -0.29 -2.13
N ARG A 78 5.88 0.40 -3.27
CA ARG A 78 5.61 0.02 -4.67
C ARG A 78 4.16 -0.28 -5.05
N VAL A 79 3.30 -0.66 -4.11
CA VAL A 79 1.94 -1.14 -4.40
C VAL A 79 0.85 -0.11 -4.10
N GLY A 80 1.08 0.83 -3.17
CA GLY A 80 0.05 1.77 -2.70
C GLY A 80 -0.60 2.63 -3.80
N CYS A 81 0.17 3.07 -4.81
CA CYS A 81 -0.39 3.83 -5.94
C CYS A 81 -1.38 3.00 -6.76
N ILE A 82 -1.03 1.76 -7.08
CA ILE A 82 -1.89 0.86 -7.86
C ILE A 82 -3.09 0.40 -7.05
N ASN A 83 -2.92 0.18 -5.75
CA ASN A 83 -4.03 -0.17 -4.84
C ASN A 83 -5.08 0.94 -4.80
N ALA A 84 -4.67 2.20 -4.59
CA ALA A 84 -5.59 3.34 -4.60
C ALA A 84 -6.36 3.46 -5.92
N LEU A 85 -5.67 3.30 -7.07
CA LEU A 85 -6.31 3.31 -8.39
C LEU A 85 -7.32 2.16 -8.52
N LYS A 86 -6.99 0.97 -8.00
CA LYS A 86 -7.90 -0.17 -7.97
C LYS A 86 -9.11 0.11 -7.08
N HIS A 87 -8.92 0.69 -5.89
CA HIS A 87 -10.03 1.02 -5.00
C HIS A 87 -10.98 2.02 -5.63
N VAL A 88 -10.46 3.09 -6.23
CA VAL A 88 -11.27 4.05 -7.00
C VAL A 88 -12.04 3.34 -8.11
N TYR A 89 -11.38 2.49 -8.89
CA TYR A 89 -12.03 1.73 -9.97
C TYR A 89 -13.20 0.88 -9.45
N LEU A 90 -13.01 0.19 -8.32
CA LEU A 90 -14.04 -0.65 -7.72
C LEU A 90 -15.21 0.18 -7.17
N LEU A 91 -14.91 1.30 -6.50
CA LEU A 91 -15.92 2.21 -5.97
C LEU A 91 -16.77 2.83 -7.10
N LYS A 92 -16.11 3.38 -8.12
CA LYS A 92 -16.79 3.93 -9.31
C LYS A 92 -17.55 2.85 -10.07
N GLY A 93 -17.08 1.59 -10.05
CA GLY A 93 -17.82 0.46 -10.60
C GLY A 93 -19.14 0.16 -9.87
N GLN A 94 -19.25 0.44 -8.57
CA GLN A 94 -20.49 0.24 -7.80
C GLN A 94 -21.42 1.44 -7.84
N TYR A 95 -20.85 2.65 -7.85
CA TYR A 95 -21.59 3.89 -7.56
C TYR A 95 -21.49 4.96 -8.64
N GLY A 96 -20.75 4.72 -9.72
CA GLY A 96 -20.61 5.66 -10.83
C GLY A 96 -20.06 7.02 -10.38
N ASN A 97 -20.52 8.09 -11.04
CA ASN A 97 -20.08 9.45 -10.75
C ASN A 97 -20.88 10.15 -9.64
N GLU A 98 -21.82 9.44 -9.02
CA GLU A 98 -22.57 9.93 -7.85
C GLU A 98 -21.72 9.91 -6.56
N VAL A 99 -20.55 9.28 -6.58
CA VAL A 99 -19.58 9.30 -5.47
C VAL A 99 -18.33 10.08 -5.88
N ASP A 100 -17.95 11.04 -5.04
CA ASP A 100 -16.73 11.80 -5.22
C ASP A 100 -15.52 11.00 -4.74
N THR A 101 -14.44 11.05 -5.51
CA THR A 101 -13.20 10.33 -5.19
C THR A 101 -12.01 11.26 -5.24
N TYR A 102 -11.17 11.20 -4.22
CA TYR A 102 -9.97 12.01 -4.09
C TYR A 102 -8.75 11.12 -3.84
N ILE A 103 -7.68 11.29 -4.59
CA ILE A 103 -6.40 10.63 -4.32
C ILE A 103 -5.39 11.73 -3.97
N CYS A 104 -4.93 11.75 -2.72
CA CYS A 104 -3.85 12.63 -2.26
C CYS A 104 -2.52 11.91 -2.42
N TYR A 105 -1.64 12.43 -3.28
CA TYR A 105 -0.40 11.76 -3.66
C TYR A 105 0.78 12.71 -3.82
N THR A 106 1.99 12.18 -3.63
CA THR A 106 3.24 12.89 -3.94
C THR A 106 3.69 12.60 -5.37
N ASP A 107 3.78 11.31 -5.74
CA ASP A 107 4.04 10.89 -7.12
C ASP A 107 3.17 9.70 -7.45
N MET A 108 2.59 9.68 -8.65
CA MET A 108 1.82 8.54 -9.13
C MET A 108 2.75 7.51 -9.77
N ARG A 109 2.97 6.38 -9.09
CA ARG A 109 3.87 5.32 -9.56
C ARG A 109 3.10 4.15 -10.18
N ALA A 110 2.57 4.35 -11.37
CA ALA A 110 1.89 3.33 -12.16
C ALA A 110 2.90 2.50 -12.99
N VAL A 111 3.74 1.71 -12.31
CA VAL A 111 4.87 0.99 -12.93
C VAL A 111 4.50 -0.46 -13.23
N GLY A 112 4.86 -0.94 -14.43
CA GLY A 112 4.67 -2.32 -14.87
C GLY A 112 3.84 -2.43 -16.14
N ARG A 113 3.69 -3.66 -16.63
CA ARG A 113 2.88 -3.92 -17.84
C ARG A 113 1.42 -3.52 -17.58
N ARG A 114 0.88 -2.66 -18.43
CA ARG A 114 -0.53 -2.17 -18.38
C ARG A 114 -0.87 -1.26 -17.20
N ALA A 115 0.09 -0.89 -16.37
CA ALA A 115 -0.16 -0.05 -15.19
C ALA A 115 -0.53 1.39 -15.57
N GLU A 116 0.16 1.97 -16.56
CA GLU A 116 -0.13 3.31 -17.08
C GLU A 116 -1.49 3.37 -17.81
N GLU A 117 -1.83 2.34 -18.59
CA GLU A 117 -3.16 2.20 -19.19
C GLU A 117 -4.24 2.13 -18.11
N PHE A 118 -3.99 1.42 -17.01
CA PHE A 118 -4.92 1.35 -15.90
C PHE A 118 -5.08 2.70 -15.19
N TYR A 119 -3.98 3.41 -14.94
CA TYR A 119 -4.00 4.78 -14.44
C TYR A 119 -4.84 5.71 -15.32
N ARG A 120 -4.63 5.70 -16.64
CA ARG A 120 -5.42 6.49 -17.59
C ARG A 120 -6.91 6.17 -17.52
N ARG A 121 -7.26 4.89 -17.47
CA ARG A 121 -8.66 4.44 -17.35
C ARG A 121 -9.33 4.94 -16.07
N VAL A 122 -8.62 4.92 -14.94
CA VAL A 122 -9.16 5.41 -13.66
C VAL A 122 -9.23 6.95 -13.66
N ARG A 123 -8.29 7.62 -14.32
CA ARG A 123 -8.35 9.07 -14.51
C ARG A 123 -9.58 9.49 -15.34
N GLU A 124 -9.96 8.70 -16.33
CA GLU A 124 -11.17 8.91 -17.14
C GLU A 124 -12.48 8.77 -16.32
N SER A 125 -12.46 8.12 -15.15
CA SER A 125 -13.61 8.05 -14.24
C SER A 125 -13.76 9.26 -13.32
N GLU A 126 -13.21 10.42 -13.70
CA GLU A 126 -13.35 11.70 -13.01
C GLU A 126 -12.90 11.66 -11.54
N VAL A 127 -11.82 10.94 -11.25
CA VAL A 127 -11.17 10.99 -9.93
C VAL A 127 -10.39 12.30 -9.76
N ASN A 128 -10.53 12.93 -8.60
CA ASN A 128 -9.75 14.11 -8.23
C ASN A 128 -8.35 13.67 -7.77
N LEU A 129 -7.34 13.90 -8.60
CA LEU A 129 -5.94 13.66 -8.26
C LEU A 129 -5.34 14.93 -7.65
N ILE A 130 -4.95 14.88 -6.39
CA ILE A 130 -4.47 16.03 -5.62
C ILE A 130 -2.99 15.84 -5.29
N HIS A 131 -2.14 16.71 -5.83
CA HIS A 131 -0.69 16.58 -5.73
C HIS A 131 -0.20 17.23 -4.44
N GLY A 132 -0.37 16.53 -3.31
CA GLY A 132 0.06 16.99 -2.01
C GLY A 132 -0.10 15.93 -0.92
N GLU A 133 0.63 16.12 0.17
CA GLU A 133 0.43 15.36 1.40
C GLU A 133 -0.62 16.06 2.25
N PRO A 134 -1.66 15.35 2.71
CA PRO A 134 -2.70 15.94 3.53
C PRO A 134 -2.22 16.25 4.94
N SER A 135 -2.81 17.29 5.51
CA SER A 135 -2.68 17.66 6.93
C SER A 135 -3.44 16.67 7.82
N GLU A 136 -3.63 17.03 9.10
CA GLU A 136 -4.36 16.19 10.04
C GLU A 136 -5.82 15.97 9.63
N VAL A 137 -6.35 14.80 9.97
CA VAL A 137 -7.77 14.46 9.85
C VAL A 137 -8.53 15.08 11.02
N ARG A 138 -9.63 15.76 10.69
CA ARG A 138 -10.58 16.31 11.66
C ARG A 138 -11.96 15.73 11.41
N GLU A 139 -12.57 15.15 12.44
CA GLU A 139 -13.92 14.59 12.36
C GLU A 139 -14.97 15.67 12.68
N LEU A 140 -16.00 15.77 11.83
CA LEU A 140 -17.13 16.66 12.00
C LEU A 140 -18.26 16.00 12.82
N PRO A 141 -19.26 16.75 13.32
CA PRO A 141 -20.35 16.19 14.12
C PRO A 141 -21.15 15.07 13.44
N ASP A 142 -21.19 15.05 12.10
CA ASP A 142 -21.87 14.04 11.28
C ASP A 142 -20.99 12.83 10.90
N ARG A 143 -19.80 12.72 11.52
CA ARG A 143 -18.78 11.70 11.28
C ARG A 143 -18.13 11.74 9.90
N SER A 144 -18.36 12.80 9.12
CA SER A 144 -17.51 13.08 7.95
C SER A 144 -16.13 13.59 8.41
N LEU A 145 -15.16 13.48 7.52
CA LEU A 145 -13.75 13.70 7.80
C LEU A 145 -13.20 14.80 6.90
N THR A 146 -12.63 15.84 7.49
CA THR A 146 -12.00 16.94 6.75
C THR A 146 -10.48 16.84 6.81
N ILE A 147 -9.83 17.05 5.67
CA ILE A 147 -8.38 17.19 5.52
C ILE A 147 -8.08 18.42 4.66
N ASP A 148 -7.01 19.14 4.99
CA ASP A 148 -6.50 20.20 4.11
C ASP A 148 -5.24 19.72 3.39
N VAL A 149 -5.13 20.03 2.10
CA VAL A 149 -4.01 19.62 1.25
C VAL A 149 -3.56 20.82 0.42
N TYR A 150 -2.26 21.13 0.48
CA TYR A 150 -1.68 22.07 -0.47
C TYR A 150 -1.41 21.35 -1.79
N ASP A 151 -2.25 21.61 -2.79
CA ASP A 151 -2.09 21.02 -4.11
C ASP A 151 -1.00 21.77 -4.88
N LYS A 152 0.14 21.09 -5.07
CA LYS A 152 1.30 21.62 -5.79
C LYS A 152 1.01 21.83 -7.27
N ALA A 153 0.03 21.14 -7.84
CA ALA A 153 -0.31 21.30 -9.27
C ALA A 153 -1.04 22.63 -9.53
N THR A 154 -1.90 23.06 -8.61
CA THR A 154 -2.69 24.30 -8.75
C THR A 154 -2.22 25.44 -7.85
N SER A 155 -1.25 25.19 -6.96
CA SER A 155 -0.76 26.12 -5.95
C SER A 155 -1.85 26.63 -5.00
N LYS A 156 -2.87 25.80 -4.73
CA LYS A 156 -4.01 26.13 -3.88
C LYS A 156 -4.05 25.24 -2.65
N LEU A 157 -4.47 25.84 -1.54
CA LEU A 157 -4.87 25.08 -0.36
C LEU A 157 -6.32 24.62 -0.57
N LEU A 158 -6.52 23.31 -0.62
CA LEU A 158 -7.83 22.68 -0.77
C LEU A 158 -8.25 22.10 0.59
N SER A 159 -9.53 22.27 0.94
CA SER A 159 -10.14 21.58 2.08
C SER A 159 -11.11 20.54 1.53
N ILE A 160 -10.87 19.28 1.84
CA ILE A 160 -11.63 18.13 1.32
C ILE A 160 -12.39 17.53 2.48
N THR A 161 -13.70 17.36 2.32
CA THR A 161 -14.55 16.63 3.27
C THR A 161 -15.00 15.32 2.65
N ALA A 162 -14.66 14.20 3.29
CA ALA A 162 -14.93 12.85 2.83
C ALA A 162 -15.78 12.06 3.85
N ASP A 163 -16.69 11.23 3.37
CA ASP A 163 -17.42 10.29 4.23
C ASP A 163 -16.53 9.12 4.71
N LEU A 164 -15.48 8.79 3.96
CA LEU A 164 -14.52 7.73 4.25
C LEU A 164 -13.11 8.14 3.82
N ILE A 165 -12.13 7.91 4.69
CA ILE A 165 -10.70 8.07 4.36
C ILE A 165 -10.03 6.71 4.36
N VAL A 166 -9.28 6.41 3.30
CA VAL A 166 -8.52 5.17 3.12
C VAL A 166 -7.03 5.48 3.13
N LEU A 167 -6.31 4.87 4.06
CA LEU A 167 -4.86 5.02 4.21
C LEU A 167 -4.15 3.89 3.47
N GLU A 168 -3.46 4.23 2.37
CA GLU A 168 -2.59 3.28 1.67
C GLU A 168 -1.27 3.14 2.44
N ALA A 169 -1.33 2.31 3.47
CA ALA A 169 -0.22 2.00 4.37
C ALA A 169 0.94 1.30 3.63
N GLY A 170 2.15 1.63 4.06
CA GLY A 170 3.38 0.99 3.59
C GLY A 170 3.48 -0.50 3.92
N LEU A 171 4.54 -1.14 3.40
CA LEU A 171 4.90 -2.51 3.76
C LEU A 171 6.14 -2.47 4.64
N GLU A 172 6.04 -3.06 5.83
CA GLU A 172 7.13 -3.27 6.78
C GLU A 172 7.73 -4.68 6.62
N PRO A 173 9.02 -4.84 6.92
CA PRO A 173 9.68 -6.14 6.83
C PRO A 173 9.19 -7.12 7.91
N GLU A 174 8.92 -8.37 7.51
CA GLU A 174 8.63 -9.49 8.41
C GLU A 174 9.92 -10.28 8.72
N THR A 175 10.56 -9.94 9.84
CA THR A 175 11.92 -10.39 10.18
C THR A 175 12.00 -11.33 11.37
N ASP A 176 10.88 -11.94 11.80
CA ASP A 176 10.85 -12.82 12.99
C ASP A 176 11.86 -13.98 12.91
N LEU A 177 12.25 -14.42 11.71
CA LEU A 177 13.25 -15.47 11.48
C LEU A 177 14.71 -15.01 11.51
N GLN A 178 14.99 -13.70 11.66
CA GLN A 178 16.34 -13.13 11.60
C GLN A 178 17.29 -13.80 12.59
N LYS A 179 16.92 -13.87 13.87
CA LYS A 179 17.77 -14.47 14.92
C LYS A 179 17.93 -15.98 14.73
N THR A 180 16.85 -16.66 14.35
CA THR A 180 16.82 -18.12 14.16
C THR A 180 17.71 -18.56 13.00
N LEU A 181 17.72 -17.80 11.91
CA LEU A 181 18.48 -18.14 10.69
C LEU A 181 19.82 -17.42 10.58
N GLY A 182 20.10 -16.44 11.45
CA GLY A 182 21.33 -15.65 11.46
C GLY A 182 21.49 -14.68 10.29
N ILE A 183 20.40 -14.37 9.57
CA ILE A 183 20.45 -13.53 8.37
C ILE A 183 20.52 -12.06 8.77
N SER A 184 21.45 -11.31 8.20
CA SER A 184 21.54 -9.85 8.40
C SER A 184 20.40 -9.10 7.69
N LEU A 185 20.02 -7.94 8.21
CA LEU A 185 19.09 -7.03 7.55
C LEU A 185 19.83 -5.96 6.75
N GLY A 186 19.17 -5.44 5.71
CA GLY A 186 19.60 -4.26 4.96
C GLY A 186 19.33 -2.96 5.72
N GLU A 187 19.70 -1.83 5.13
CA GLU A 187 19.44 -0.49 5.69
C GLU A 187 17.94 -0.15 5.72
N ASP A 188 17.16 -0.78 4.85
CA ASP A 188 15.71 -0.71 4.78
C ASP A 188 15.00 -1.66 5.76
N GLY A 189 15.76 -2.47 6.50
CA GLY A 189 15.25 -3.42 7.49
C GLY A 189 14.76 -4.75 6.91
N PHE A 190 14.81 -4.97 5.59
CA PHE A 190 14.47 -6.27 4.99
C PHE A 190 15.65 -7.25 5.04
N PHE A 191 15.42 -8.53 4.74
CA PHE A 191 16.51 -9.51 4.69
C PHE A 191 17.51 -9.16 3.59
N LYS A 192 18.78 -9.06 3.98
CA LYS A 192 19.88 -8.68 3.08
C LYS A 192 20.20 -9.82 2.12
N GLU A 193 20.28 -9.51 0.83
CA GLU A 193 20.83 -10.42 -0.17
C GLU A 193 22.37 -10.51 -0.14
N ALA A 194 22.92 -11.57 -0.73
CA ALA A 194 24.36 -11.80 -0.81
C ALA A 194 25.05 -10.79 -1.73
N HIS A 195 24.39 -10.41 -2.84
CA HIS A 195 24.86 -9.36 -3.73
C HIS A 195 23.69 -8.71 -4.47
N PRO A 196 23.60 -7.36 -4.53
CA PRO A 196 22.43 -6.63 -5.04
C PRO A 196 22.11 -6.87 -6.52
N SER A 197 23.03 -7.47 -7.28
CA SER A 197 22.83 -7.74 -8.72
C SER A 197 23.18 -9.15 -9.20
N LEU A 198 24.01 -9.88 -8.46
CA LEU A 198 24.54 -11.18 -8.92
C LEU A 198 23.89 -12.35 -8.17
N ALA A 199 23.39 -12.08 -6.97
CA ALA A 199 22.89 -13.08 -6.04
C ALA A 199 21.72 -12.50 -5.22
N THR A 200 20.74 -11.92 -5.91
CA THR A 200 19.59 -11.23 -5.32
C THR A 200 18.68 -12.15 -4.50
N ASN A 201 18.62 -13.43 -4.87
CA ASN A 201 17.80 -14.44 -4.22
C ASN A 201 18.56 -15.26 -3.16
N GLU A 202 19.82 -14.96 -2.91
CA GLU A 202 20.67 -15.73 -1.99
C GLU A 202 20.90 -14.85 -0.75
N ALA A 203 20.80 -15.41 0.44
CA ALA A 203 21.27 -14.73 1.63
C ALA A 203 22.81 -14.83 1.73
N PRO A 204 23.49 -13.97 2.49
CA PRO A 204 24.93 -14.09 2.76
C PRO A 204 25.33 -15.46 3.37
N ILE A 205 24.37 -16.16 3.98
CA ILE A 205 24.54 -17.50 4.53
C ILE A 205 24.26 -18.53 3.44
N ARG A 206 25.26 -19.37 3.15
CA ARG A 206 25.16 -20.43 2.13
C ARG A 206 23.99 -21.37 2.42
N GLY A 207 23.20 -21.66 1.39
CA GLY A 207 22.06 -22.60 1.47
C GLY A 207 20.77 -21.98 1.99
N ILE A 208 20.76 -20.66 2.25
CA ILE A 208 19.57 -19.86 2.55
C ILE A 208 19.27 -18.94 1.37
N PHE A 209 18.01 -18.91 0.95
CA PHE A 209 17.52 -18.15 -0.20
C PHE A 209 16.35 -17.25 0.22
N LEU A 210 16.13 -16.17 -0.52
CA LEU A 210 15.11 -15.16 -0.25
C LEU A 210 14.11 -15.11 -1.41
N ALA A 211 12.81 -15.06 -1.09
CA ALA A 211 11.72 -15.03 -2.05
C ALA A 211 10.63 -14.03 -1.67
N GLY A 212 10.13 -13.31 -2.68
CA GLY A 212 9.06 -12.33 -2.53
C GLY A 212 9.40 -11.14 -1.64
N THR A 213 8.38 -10.63 -0.95
CA THR A 213 8.44 -9.36 -0.23
C THR A 213 9.27 -9.38 1.06
N THR A 214 9.80 -10.55 1.43
CA THR A 214 10.71 -10.70 2.58
C THR A 214 12.02 -9.91 2.38
N GLN A 215 12.38 -9.63 1.13
CA GLN A 215 13.60 -8.93 0.74
C GLN A 215 13.36 -7.45 0.42
N GLN A 216 12.19 -7.08 -0.08
CA GLN A 216 11.82 -5.69 -0.39
C GLN A 216 10.34 -5.64 -0.77
N PRO A 217 9.68 -4.46 -0.74
CA PRO A 217 8.34 -4.34 -1.30
C PRO A 217 8.32 -4.79 -2.77
N MET A 218 7.28 -5.53 -3.17
CA MET A 218 7.08 -6.05 -4.53
C MET A 218 5.59 -6.16 -4.82
N ASN A 219 5.20 -6.03 -6.09
CA ASN A 219 3.87 -6.47 -6.51
C ASN A 219 3.80 -8.01 -6.67
N ILE A 220 2.60 -8.54 -6.93
CA ILE A 220 2.39 -9.99 -7.04
C ILE A 220 3.20 -10.61 -8.18
N ALA A 221 3.24 -9.97 -9.36
CA ALA A 221 3.95 -10.52 -10.51
C ALA A 221 5.47 -10.56 -10.27
N GLU A 222 6.01 -9.49 -9.68
CA GLU A 222 7.40 -9.42 -9.22
C GLU A 222 7.70 -10.51 -8.19
N THR A 223 6.80 -10.71 -7.22
CA THR A 223 6.93 -11.73 -6.18
C THR A 223 6.98 -13.15 -6.76
N VAL A 224 6.12 -13.46 -7.73
CA VAL A 224 6.10 -14.78 -8.40
C VAL A 224 7.38 -15.03 -9.19
N ALA A 225 7.86 -14.02 -9.92
CA ALA A 225 9.13 -14.12 -10.63
C ALA A 225 10.31 -14.30 -9.66
N HIS A 226 10.31 -13.53 -8.56
CA HIS A 226 11.33 -13.61 -7.51
C HIS A 226 11.35 -15.00 -6.83
N ALA A 227 10.18 -15.55 -6.49
CA ALA A 227 10.07 -16.88 -5.92
C ALA A 227 10.55 -17.98 -6.88
N SER A 228 10.26 -17.84 -8.18
CA SER A 228 10.74 -18.77 -9.21
C SER A 228 12.27 -18.77 -9.30
N ALA A 229 12.89 -17.59 -9.26
CA ALA A 229 14.35 -17.44 -9.24
C ALA A 229 14.98 -18.06 -7.98
N ALA A 230 14.38 -17.84 -6.80
CA ALA A 230 14.82 -18.47 -5.56
C ALA A 230 14.77 -20.01 -5.65
N ALA A 231 13.69 -20.58 -6.20
CA ALA A 231 13.56 -22.02 -6.39
C ALA A 231 14.65 -22.59 -7.31
N MET A 232 14.99 -21.89 -8.40
CA MET A 232 16.08 -22.30 -9.31
C MET A 232 17.45 -22.26 -8.61
N LYS A 233 17.74 -21.20 -7.87
CA LYS A 233 19.01 -21.06 -7.11
C LYS A 233 19.15 -22.14 -6.05
N ALA A 234 18.06 -22.40 -5.34
CA ALA A 234 17.94 -23.48 -4.37
C ALA A 234 18.24 -24.84 -5.02
N LEU A 235 17.60 -25.17 -6.15
CA LEU A 235 17.85 -26.42 -6.88
C LEU A 235 19.31 -26.56 -7.36
N ILE A 236 19.88 -25.50 -7.94
CA ILE A 236 21.29 -25.50 -8.41
C ILE A 236 22.25 -25.77 -7.25
N SER A 237 21.92 -25.32 -6.03
CA SER A 237 22.77 -25.55 -4.85
C SER A 237 22.79 -27.01 -4.39
N ILE A 238 21.80 -27.81 -4.78
CA ILE A 238 21.73 -29.25 -4.48
C ILE A 238 22.49 -30.08 -5.52
N LEU A 239 22.51 -29.62 -6.77
CA LEU A 239 23.11 -30.34 -7.90
C LEU A 239 24.65 -30.18 -7.97
N LYS A 240 25.24 -29.35 -7.11
CA LYS A 240 26.69 -29.11 -6.99
C LYS A 240 27.22 -29.71 -5.71
#